data_AF-A0A1B8P0X7-F1
#
_entry.id   AF-A0A1B8P0X7-F1
#
_cell.length_a   1.000
_cell.length_b   1.000
_cell.length_c   1.000
_cell.angle_alpha   90.00
_cell.angle_beta   90.00
_cell.angle_gamma   90.00
#
_symmetry.space_group_name_H-M   'P 1'
#
loop_
_entity.id
_entity.type
_entity.pdbx_description
1 polymer ?
#
loop_
_entity_poly.entity_id
_entity_poly.type
_entity_poly.pdbx_seq_one_letter_code
_entity_poly.pdbx_strand_id
1 'polypeptide(L)'
;MLVPGLGGLVVGQLHRAIRERRPHTPADVIAAVQTRRGRLPARAGFLSAVSGLVSLGAGASVGQYGPLVHLGASLGSLGARLLKLGRSDDNVTIACGVAAAIATAFHAPLAGIVFAHEVILRHYALRAFAPVAAAAIVGHVIATNVLSQGALFHVADTAVPQPWEFAAFIVIGGLGALVAGAYMHAILAVGRWAARLPVVPSLRPALAGAALGLVALWVPDILGMGQETLRFATIEGAFGGFELVIVLVLKLAATALCIGMGFGGGVFSPALVIGTLFGALCGTLIGNTGLAGDTFVFYAVCGMVAVTAPVIGAPLTSLLIVFELTGSYVLTTAALASVTLASPSPHSCSVVRCSISSSPTVAWTSRRVAAAPCCKVPDSSTC
;
A
#
# COMPACT_ATOMS: atom_id res chain seq x y z
N MET A 1 18.41 14.10 9.36
CA MET A 1 18.50 13.35 10.64
C MET A 1 17.50 13.78 11.70
N LEU A 2 17.53 15.04 12.18
CA LEU A 2 16.70 15.48 13.32
C LEU A 2 15.20 15.44 13.04
N VAL A 3 14.77 15.84 11.84
CA VAL A 3 13.33 15.90 11.49
C VAL A 3 12.66 14.52 11.55
N PRO A 4 13.16 13.47 10.86
CA PRO A 4 12.53 12.14 10.98
C PRO A 4 12.70 11.52 12.37
N GLY A 5 13.81 11.79 13.07
CA GLY A 5 14.03 11.30 14.44
C GLY A 5 13.02 11.87 15.45
N LEU A 6 12.80 13.18 15.42
CA LEU A 6 11.80 13.85 16.26
C LEU A 6 10.37 13.44 15.87
N GLY A 7 10.08 13.32 14.58
CA GLY A 7 8.80 12.79 14.11
C GLY A 7 8.52 11.38 14.62
N GLY A 8 9.54 10.51 14.59
CA GLY A 8 9.45 9.16 15.16
C GLY A 8 9.22 9.17 16.67
N LEU A 9 9.82 10.12 17.41
CA LEU A 9 9.55 10.27 18.84
C LEU A 9 8.08 10.64 19.09
N VAL A 10 7.54 11.62 18.35
CA VAL A 10 6.13 12.03 18.48
C VAL A 10 5.19 10.86 18.16
N VAL A 11 5.45 10.12 17.09
CA VAL A 11 4.69 8.92 16.70
C VAL A 11 4.70 7.86 17.81
N GLY A 12 5.88 7.56 18.36
CA GLY A 12 6.01 6.58 19.43
C GLY A 12 5.36 7.00 20.75
N GLN A 13 5.25 8.31 21.02
CA GLN A 13 4.46 8.82 22.15
C GLN A 13 2.96 8.74 21.88
N LEU A 14 2.52 9.04 20.66
CA LEU A 14 1.13 8.90 20.26
C LEU A 14 0.63 7.45 20.39
N HIS A 15 1.51 6.47 20.16
CA HIS A 15 1.19 5.06 20.39
C HIS A 15 0.79 4.77 21.84
N ARG A 16 1.30 5.51 22.83
CA ARG A 16 0.90 5.31 24.25
C ARG A 16 -0.55 5.66 24.50
N ALA A 17 -1.13 6.57 23.69
CA ALA A 17 -2.53 6.94 23.76
C ALA A 17 -3.47 5.90 23.12
N ILE A 18 -2.93 4.95 22.35
CA ILE A 18 -3.67 3.83 21.76
C ILE A 18 -3.58 2.62 22.68
N ARG A 19 -4.72 1.97 22.95
CA ARG A 19 -4.80 0.84 23.90
C ARG A 19 -3.87 -0.32 23.50
N GLU A 20 -3.80 -0.64 22.21
CA GLU A 20 -2.96 -1.70 21.67
C GLU A 20 -1.49 -1.26 21.44
N ARG A 21 -1.14 0.00 21.78
CA ARG A 21 0.20 0.58 21.63
C ARG A 21 0.83 0.46 20.23
N ARG A 22 -0.01 0.35 19.20
CA ARG A 22 0.36 0.28 17.79
C ARG A 22 -0.68 1.02 16.93
N PRO A 23 -0.31 1.54 15.76
CA PRO A 23 -1.26 2.16 14.85
C PRO A 23 -2.15 1.07 14.22
N HIS A 24 -3.43 1.38 14.05
CA HIS A 24 -4.36 0.49 13.36
C HIS A 24 -4.18 0.61 11.84
N THR A 25 -4.44 -0.50 11.15
CA THR A 25 -4.10 -0.73 9.75
C THR A 25 -5.33 -1.24 8.98
N PRO A 26 -5.29 -1.30 7.64
CA PRO A 26 -6.37 -1.92 6.85
C PRO A 26 -6.69 -3.34 7.30
N ALA A 27 -5.72 -4.07 7.85
CA ALA A 27 -5.93 -5.40 8.41
C ALA A 27 -6.97 -5.42 9.53
N ASP A 28 -6.99 -4.39 10.38
CA ASP A 28 -7.93 -4.28 11.49
C ASP A 28 -9.35 -3.97 10.98
N VAL A 29 -9.47 -3.22 9.87
CA VAL A 29 -10.74 -2.98 9.16
C VAL A 29 -11.29 -4.28 8.56
N ILE A 30 -10.46 -5.02 7.83
CA ILE A 30 -10.83 -6.31 7.22
C ILE A 30 -11.31 -7.28 8.31
N ALA A 31 -10.57 -7.37 9.42
CA ALA A 31 -10.96 -8.21 10.54
C ALA A 31 -12.30 -7.77 11.18
N ALA A 32 -12.53 -6.46 11.34
CA ALA A 32 -13.79 -5.95 11.90
C ALA A 32 -15.02 -6.26 11.03
N VAL A 33 -14.87 -6.19 9.70
CA VAL A 33 -15.91 -6.52 8.71
C VAL A 33 -16.17 -8.03 8.68
N GLN A 34 -15.10 -8.85 8.69
CA GLN A 34 -15.20 -10.31 8.60
C GLN A 34 -15.70 -10.97 9.89
N THR A 35 -15.32 -10.45 11.05
CA THR A 35 -15.80 -10.95 12.36
C THR A 35 -17.24 -10.56 12.68
N ARG A 36 -17.96 -9.94 11.73
CA ARG A 36 -19.34 -9.46 11.85
C ARG A 36 -19.58 -8.52 13.04
N ARG A 37 -18.54 -7.84 13.53
CA ARG A 37 -18.68 -6.86 14.62
C ARG A 37 -18.93 -5.45 14.11
N GLY A 38 -18.59 -5.12 12.85
CA GLY A 38 -18.99 -3.88 12.14
C GLY A 38 -18.65 -2.57 12.87
N ARG A 39 -17.86 -2.62 13.95
CA ARG A 39 -17.68 -1.53 14.90
C ARG A 39 -16.20 -1.28 15.09
N LEU A 40 -15.74 -0.17 14.52
CA LEU A 40 -14.37 0.31 14.66
C LEU A 40 -14.30 1.42 15.71
N PRO A 41 -13.32 1.41 16.62
CA PRO A 41 -13.17 2.49 17.60
C PRO A 41 -12.72 3.78 16.90
N ALA A 42 -13.63 4.76 16.79
CA ALA A 42 -13.38 6.03 16.10
C ALA A 42 -12.14 6.78 16.63
N ARG A 43 -11.93 6.76 17.95
CA ARG A 43 -10.75 7.36 18.58
C ARG A 43 -9.44 6.74 18.09
N ALA A 44 -9.39 5.40 18.00
CA ALA A 44 -8.17 4.72 17.56
C ALA A 44 -7.90 4.96 16.06
N GLY A 45 -8.97 5.05 15.26
CA GLY A 45 -8.85 5.43 13.84
C GLY A 45 -8.31 6.85 13.65
N PHE A 46 -8.82 7.81 14.43
CA PHE A 46 -8.32 9.18 14.41
C PHE A 46 -6.86 9.27 14.86
N LEU A 47 -6.49 8.63 15.97
CA LEU A 47 -5.10 8.61 16.46
C LEU A 47 -4.15 7.92 15.47
N SER A 48 -4.60 6.88 14.77
CA SER A 48 -3.80 6.21 13.73
C SER A 48 -3.62 7.09 12.50
N ALA A 49 -4.65 7.87 12.13
CA ALA A 49 -4.55 8.88 11.08
C ALA A 49 -3.54 9.98 11.44
N VAL A 50 -3.61 10.51 12.65
CA VAL A 50 -2.65 11.51 13.15
C VAL A 50 -1.23 10.93 13.19
N SER A 51 -1.06 9.67 13.62
CA SER A 51 0.24 8.97 13.58
C SER A 51 0.78 8.89 12.15
N GLY A 52 -0.07 8.55 11.18
CA GLY A 52 0.27 8.56 9.75
C GLY A 52 0.68 9.94 9.24
N LEU A 53 -0.09 10.98 9.57
CA LEU A 53 0.19 12.36 9.18
C LEU A 53 1.55 12.84 9.73
N VAL A 54 1.84 12.59 11.00
CA VAL A 54 3.12 12.96 11.62
C VAL A 54 4.27 12.18 10.97
N SER A 55 4.07 10.88 10.71
CA SER A 55 5.08 10.04 10.07
C SER A 55 5.43 10.54 8.66
N LEU A 56 4.40 10.83 7.85
CA LEU A 56 4.56 11.34 6.48
C LEU A 56 5.16 12.75 6.48
N GLY A 57 4.68 13.64 7.35
CA GLY A 57 5.19 15.01 7.47
C GLY A 57 6.64 15.07 7.98
N ALA A 58 7.07 14.07 8.75
CA ALA A 58 8.46 13.93 9.17
C ALA A 58 9.37 13.29 8.11
N GLY A 59 8.83 12.92 6.94
CA GLY A 59 9.57 12.31 5.84
C GLY A 59 9.79 10.80 5.98
N ALA A 60 9.08 10.12 6.89
CA ALA A 60 9.18 8.66 7.01
C ALA A 60 8.80 7.99 5.68
N SER A 61 9.55 6.95 5.31
CA SER A 61 9.28 6.20 4.08
C SER A 61 8.11 5.24 4.29
N VAL A 62 6.91 5.79 4.32
CA VAL A 62 5.65 5.07 4.54
C VAL A 62 4.57 5.60 3.59
N GLY A 63 3.50 4.83 3.41
CA GLY A 63 2.35 5.22 2.61
C GLY A 63 1.19 5.79 3.43
N GLN A 64 0.41 6.68 2.83
CA GLN A 64 -0.79 7.27 3.45
C GLN A 64 -2.03 6.36 3.46
N TYR A 65 -2.08 5.38 2.57
CA TYR A 65 -3.30 4.60 2.33
C TYR A 65 -3.74 3.77 3.54
N GLY A 66 -2.81 3.23 4.32
CA GLY A 66 -3.14 2.45 5.52
C GLY A 66 -3.96 3.26 6.54
N PRO A 67 -3.42 4.39 7.02
CA PRO A 67 -4.13 5.30 7.91
C PRO A 67 -5.44 5.86 7.33
N LEU A 68 -5.46 6.22 6.03
CA LEU A 68 -6.66 6.78 5.38
C LEU A 68 -7.78 5.75 5.25
N VAL A 69 -7.48 4.51 4.87
CA VAL A 69 -8.45 3.42 4.82
C VAL A 69 -9.07 3.18 6.20
N HIS A 70 -8.24 3.15 7.25
CA HIS A 70 -8.74 2.95 8.60
C HIS A 70 -9.58 4.14 9.10
N LEU A 71 -9.18 5.38 8.78
CA LEU A 71 -9.95 6.58 9.08
C LEU A 71 -11.31 6.56 8.38
N GLY A 72 -11.33 6.30 7.07
CA GLY A 72 -12.54 6.17 6.27
C GLY A 72 -13.47 5.09 6.81
N ALA A 73 -12.93 3.92 7.14
CA ALA A 73 -13.69 2.84 7.77
C ALA A 73 -14.26 3.23 9.15
N SER A 74 -13.49 3.98 9.95
CA SER A 74 -13.92 4.45 11.26
C SER A 74 -15.06 5.48 11.16
N LEU A 75 -14.97 6.39 10.19
CA LEU A 75 -16.03 7.37 9.88
C LEU A 75 -17.27 6.68 9.33
N GLY A 76 -17.12 5.70 8.43
CA GLY A 76 -18.23 4.88 7.94
C GLY A 76 -18.94 4.13 9.08
N SER A 77 -18.17 3.49 9.98
CA SER A 77 -18.71 2.82 11.17
C SER A 77 -19.36 3.79 12.18
N LEU A 78 -18.94 5.06 12.21
CA LEU A 78 -19.61 6.10 13.00
C LEU A 78 -20.93 6.52 12.35
N GLY A 79 -20.94 6.72 11.04
CA GLY A 79 -22.15 7.01 10.26
C GLY A 79 -23.23 5.93 10.43
N ALA A 80 -22.83 4.66 10.38
CA ALA A 80 -23.73 3.52 10.60
C ALA A 80 -24.42 3.58 11.98
N ARG A 81 -23.66 3.97 13.01
CA ARG A 81 -24.17 4.13 14.38
C ARG A 81 -25.14 5.30 14.51
N LEU A 82 -24.84 6.42 13.87
CA LEU A 82 -25.71 7.59 13.88
C LEU A 82 -27.04 7.31 13.16
N LEU A 83 -26.99 6.55 12.07
CA LEU A 83 -28.16 6.16 11.28
C LEU A 83 -28.90 4.92 11.84
N LYS A 84 -28.39 4.30 12.93
CA LYS A 84 -28.95 3.10 13.58
C LYS A 84 -29.21 1.94 12.59
N LEU A 85 -28.29 1.75 11.64
CA LEU A 85 -28.41 0.76 10.58
C LEU A 85 -28.24 -0.70 11.08
N GLY A 86 -28.71 -1.65 10.27
CA GLY A 86 -28.54 -3.08 10.53
C GLY A 86 -27.13 -3.59 10.20
N ARG A 87 -26.77 -4.79 10.67
CA ARG A 87 -25.40 -5.35 10.53
C ARG A 87 -24.91 -5.51 9.08
N SER A 88 -25.80 -5.79 8.13
CA SER A 88 -25.42 -5.89 6.71
C SER A 88 -25.07 -4.50 6.15
N ASP A 89 -25.78 -3.48 6.62
CA ASP A 89 -25.63 -2.10 6.18
C ASP A 89 -24.43 -1.42 6.88
N ASP A 90 -24.06 -1.87 8.09
CA ASP A 90 -22.82 -1.47 8.78
C ASP A 90 -21.58 -1.76 7.93
N ASN A 91 -21.52 -2.93 7.28
CA ASN A 91 -20.39 -3.28 6.42
C ASN A 91 -20.36 -2.44 5.14
N VAL A 92 -21.54 -2.12 4.58
CA VAL A 92 -21.64 -1.27 3.38
C VAL A 92 -21.21 0.16 3.71
N THR A 93 -21.64 0.73 4.83
CA THR A 93 -21.23 2.09 5.23
C THR A 93 -19.73 2.18 5.55
N ILE A 94 -19.13 1.15 6.15
CA ILE A 94 -17.67 1.04 6.28
C ILE A 94 -17.01 1.04 4.89
N ALA A 95 -17.51 0.23 3.96
CA ALA A 95 -17.01 0.17 2.59
C ALA A 95 -17.14 1.51 1.85
N CYS A 96 -18.24 2.24 2.05
CA CYS A 96 -18.42 3.60 1.52
C CYS A 96 -17.34 4.55 2.05
N GLY A 97 -17.08 4.54 3.35
CA GLY A 97 -16.04 5.37 3.95
C GLY A 97 -14.63 5.02 3.45
N VAL A 98 -14.33 3.73 3.25
CA VAL A 98 -13.07 3.29 2.64
C VAL A 98 -12.97 3.72 1.18
N ALA A 99 -14.03 3.54 0.39
CA ALA A 99 -14.03 3.91 -1.02
C ALA A 99 -13.85 5.41 -1.22
N ALA A 100 -14.52 6.24 -0.40
CA ALA A 100 -14.31 7.68 -0.38
C ALA A 100 -12.86 8.04 -0.02
N ALA A 101 -12.26 7.40 0.98
CA ALA A 101 -10.89 7.64 1.39
C ALA A 101 -9.88 7.28 0.29
N ILE A 102 -10.04 6.12 -0.37
CA ILE A 102 -9.18 5.69 -1.49
C ILE A 102 -9.36 6.63 -2.70
N ALA A 103 -10.60 6.94 -3.07
CA ALA A 103 -10.89 7.84 -4.19
C ALA A 103 -10.27 9.23 -3.98
N THR A 104 -10.33 9.74 -2.75
CA THR A 104 -9.70 11.01 -2.37
C THR A 104 -8.17 10.93 -2.42
N ALA A 105 -7.58 9.82 -1.96
CA ALA A 105 -6.14 9.69 -1.81
C ALA A 105 -5.38 9.42 -3.12
N PHE A 106 -6.05 8.86 -4.12
CA PHE A 106 -5.45 8.50 -5.41
C PHE A 106 -6.02 9.27 -6.60
N HIS A 107 -7.05 10.10 -6.40
CA HIS A 107 -7.88 10.63 -7.50
C HIS A 107 -8.56 9.53 -8.32
N ALA A 108 -8.77 8.36 -7.72
CA ALA A 108 -9.12 7.12 -8.41
C ALA A 108 -10.46 6.55 -7.86
N PRO A 109 -11.62 7.06 -8.33
CA PRO A 109 -12.92 6.59 -7.86
C PRO A 109 -13.22 5.13 -8.24
N LEU A 110 -12.88 4.67 -9.45
CA LEU A 110 -13.12 3.29 -9.87
C LEU A 110 -12.31 2.31 -9.01
N ALA A 111 -11.04 2.63 -8.79
CA ALA A 111 -10.16 1.93 -7.87
C ALA A 111 -10.71 1.89 -6.46
N GLY A 112 -11.26 3.01 -5.94
CA GLY A 112 -11.86 3.06 -4.61
C GLY A 112 -13.05 2.11 -4.46
N ILE A 113 -13.91 2.04 -5.47
CA ILE A 113 -15.05 1.13 -5.50
C ILE A 113 -14.58 -0.32 -5.48
N VAL A 114 -13.64 -0.67 -6.35
CA VAL A 114 -13.14 -2.05 -6.45
C VAL A 114 -12.32 -2.43 -5.23
N PHE A 115 -11.52 -1.52 -4.66
CA PHE A 115 -10.80 -1.73 -3.40
C PHE A 115 -11.78 -2.13 -2.27
N ALA A 116 -12.88 -1.39 -2.14
CA ALA A 116 -13.87 -1.68 -1.11
C ALA A 116 -14.52 -3.07 -1.29
N HIS A 117 -14.75 -3.50 -2.53
CA HIS A 117 -15.35 -4.81 -2.81
C HIS A 117 -14.35 -5.97 -2.73
N GLU A 118 -13.16 -5.81 -3.30
CA GLU A 118 -12.13 -6.84 -3.39
C GLU A 118 -11.38 -7.03 -2.06
N VAL A 119 -11.02 -5.93 -1.38
CA VAL A 119 -10.20 -5.97 -0.15
C VAL A 119 -11.06 -6.03 1.11
N ILE A 120 -12.05 -5.15 1.23
CA ILE A 120 -12.80 -4.95 2.48
C ILE A 120 -13.94 -5.94 2.62
N LEU A 121 -14.87 -5.94 1.65
CA LEU A 121 -16.07 -6.78 1.71
C LEU A 121 -15.79 -8.24 1.30
N ARG A 122 -14.86 -8.45 0.35
CA ARG A 122 -14.56 -9.76 -0.28
C ARG A 122 -15.76 -10.48 -0.90
N HIS A 123 -16.88 -9.80 -1.06
CA HIS A 123 -18.06 -10.31 -1.74
C HIS A 123 -18.67 -9.21 -2.60
N TYR A 124 -18.93 -9.52 -3.87
CA TYR A 124 -19.58 -8.59 -4.79
C TYR A 124 -21.09 -8.65 -4.57
N ALA A 125 -21.59 -7.80 -3.68
CA ALA A 125 -23.03 -7.61 -3.51
C ALA A 125 -23.47 -6.40 -4.34
N LEU A 126 -24.33 -6.61 -5.35
CA LEU A 126 -24.88 -5.53 -6.18
C LEU A 126 -25.52 -4.40 -5.36
N ARG A 127 -26.12 -4.74 -4.20
CA ARG A 127 -26.72 -3.78 -3.27
C ARG A 127 -25.72 -2.80 -2.66
N ALA A 128 -24.45 -3.20 -2.52
CA ALA A 128 -23.39 -2.35 -1.98
C ALA A 128 -22.77 -1.44 -3.05
N PHE A 129 -22.93 -1.77 -4.34
CA PHE A 129 -22.25 -1.06 -5.42
C PHE A 129 -22.66 0.41 -5.50
N ALA A 130 -23.96 0.69 -5.57
CA ALA A 130 -24.47 2.06 -5.70
C ALA A 130 -24.04 3.01 -4.56
N PRO A 131 -24.21 2.68 -3.25
CA PRO A 131 -23.78 3.57 -2.18
C PRO A 131 -22.26 3.72 -2.10
N VAL A 132 -21.49 2.66 -2.40
CA VAL A 132 -20.03 2.71 -2.43
C VAL A 132 -19.54 3.60 -3.57
N ALA A 133 -20.16 3.50 -4.76
CA ALA A 133 -19.88 4.35 -5.90
C ALA A 133 -20.19 5.82 -5.61
N ALA A 134 -21.35 6.11 -5.03
CA ALA A 134 -21.71 7.48 -4.64
C ALA A 134 -20.67 8.07 -3.67
N ALA A 135 -20.23 7.31 -2.66
CA ALA A 135 -19.22 7.76 -1.72
C ALA A 135 -17.85 7.98 -2.37
N ALA A 136 -17.43 7.09 -3.27
CA ALA A 136 -16.18 7.24 -4.04
C ALA A 136 -16.21 8.49 -4.91
N ILE A 137 -17.32 8.76 -5.61
CA ILE A 137 -17.50 9.96 -6.44
C ILE A 137 -17.43 11.22 -5.58
N VAL A 138 -18.10 11.26 -4.43
CA VAL A 138 -18.02 12.40 -3.50
C VAL A 138 -16.58 12.63 -3.05
N GLY A 139 -15.85 11.57 -2.69
CA GLY A 139 -14.43 11.65 -2.34
C GLY A 139 -13.58 12.22 -3.49
N HIS A 140 -13.77 11.72 -4.71
CA HIS A 140 -13.08 12.23 -5.89
C HIS A 140 -13.41 13.71 -6.16
N VAL A 141 -14.69 14.11 -6.14
CA VAL A 141 -15.12 15.49 -6.36
C VAL A 141 -14.50 16.45 -5.35
N ILE A 142 -14.43 16.07 -4.08
CA ILE A 142 -13.75 16.87 -3.05
C ILE A 142 -12.26 17.00 -3.38
N ALA A 143 -11.60 15.90 -3.75
CA ALA A 143 -10.18 15.88 -4.07
C ALA A 143 -9.84 16.78 -5.27
N THR A 144 -10.63 16.75 -6.34
CA THR A 144 -10.40 17.59 -7.53
C THR A 144 -10.85 19.04 -7.34
N ASN A 145 -12.06 19.28 -6.82
CA ASN A 145 -12.64 20.63 -6.83
C ASN A 145 -12.28 21.46 -5.59
N VAL A 146 -12.06 20.82 -4.43
CA VAL A 146 -11.77 21.53 -3.19
C VAL A 146 -10.28 21.53 -2.90
N LEU A 147 -9.61 20.39 -3.09
CA LEU A 147 -8.16 20.28 -2.85
C LEU A 147 -7.33 20.66 -4.08
N SER A 148 -7.95 20.91 -5.24
CA SER A 148 -7.27 21.30 -6.50
C SER A 148 -6.13 20.36 -6.91
N GLN A 149 -6.25 19.09 -6.55
CA GLN A 149 -5.24 18.08 -6.85
C GLN A 149 -5.44 17.56 -8.28
N GLY A 150 -4.38 17.65 -9.09
CA GLY A 150 -4.37 17.19 -10.49
C GLY A 150 -4.09 15.69 -10.63
N ALA A 151 -4.18 15.18 -11.87
CA ALA A 151 -3.72 13.84 -12.21
C ALA A 151 -2.23 13.70 -11.84
N LEU A 152 -1.89 12.63 -11.13
CA LEU A 152 -0.50 12.40 -10.69
C LEU A 152 0.44 12.07 -11.86
N PHE A 153 -0.09 11.68 -13.01
CA PHE A 153 0.68 11.36 -14.21
C PHE A 153 0.05 11.98 -15.44
N HIS A 154 0.89 12.55 -16.29
CA HIS A 154 0.58 12.83 -17.68
C HIS A 154 1.54 12.00 -18.53
N VAL A 155 1.12 10.80 -18.91
CA VAL A 155 1.85 10.01 -19.90
C VAL A 155 1.34 10.43 -21.27
N ALA A 156 2.24 10.95 -22.11
CA ALA A 156 1.93 11.19 -23.51
C ALA A 156 1.98 9.83 -24.23
N ASP A 157 0.82 9.22 -24.44
CA ASP A 157 0.68 7.93 -25.11
C ASP A 157 0.97 8.07 -26.61
N THR A 158 2.21 7.77 -27.03
CA THR A 158 2.56 7.71 -28.46
C THR A 158 3.17 6.38 -28.90
N ALA A 159 3.54 5.49 -27.98
CA ALA A 159 4.16 4.20 -28.31
C ALA A 159 3.18 3.03 -28.23
N VAL A 160 3.22 2.14 -29.23
CA VAL A 160 2.45 0.88 -29.25
C VAL A 160 3.41 -0.27 -28.94
N PRO A 161 3.13 -1.09 -27.91
CA PRO A 161 4.03 -2.18 -27.54
C PRO A 161 4.05 -3.27 -28.60
N GLN A 162 5.20 -3.89 -28.80
CA GLN A 162 5.36 -4.98 -29.76
C GLN A 162 4.83 -6.30 -29.16
N PRO A 163 4.34 -7.26 -29.97
CA PRO A 163 3.74 -8.49 -29.44
C PRO A 163 4.65 -9.31 -28.53
N TRP A 164 5.97 -9.30 -28.76
CA TRP A 164 6.93 -10.02 -27.93
C TRP A 164 7.12 -9.37 -26.54
N GLU A 165 6.88 -8.07 -26.42
CA GLU A 165 7.01 -7.36 -25.14
C GLU A 165 5.96 -7.84 -24.13
N PHE A 166 4.80 -8.35 -24.59
CA PHE A 166 3.82 -8.97 -23.70
C PHE A 166 4.37 -10.19 -22.97
N ALA A 167 5.24 -10.98 -23.62
CA ALA A 167 5.94 -12.06 -22.94
C ALA A 167 6.92 -11.52 -21.89
N ALA A 168 7.61 -10.40 -22.18
CA ALA A 168 8.47 -9.73 -21.21
C ALA A 168 7.65 -9.16 -20.02
N PHE A 169 6.49 -8.56 -20.25
CA PHE A 169 5.60 -8.06 -19.20
C PHE A 169 5.11 -9.18 -18.28
N ILE A 170 4.80 -10.35 -18.85
CA ILE A 170 4.46 -11.56 -18.09
C ILE A 170 5.63 -11.97 -17.17
N VAL A 171 6.86 -12.03 -17.70
CA VAL A 171 8.07 -12.35 -16.93
C VAL A 171 8.31 -11.34 -15.81
N ILE A 172 8.14 -10.05 -16.09
CA ILE A 172 8.21 -8.97 -15.09
C ILE A 172 7.16 -9.16 -14.00
N GLY A 173 5.98 -9.67 -14.35
CA GLY A 173 4.96 -10.11 -13.40
C GLY A 173 5.50 -11.10 -12.37
N GLY A 174 6.10 -12.18 -12.84
CA GLY A 174 6.68 -13.22 -11.98
C GLY A 174 7.85 -12.70 -11.13
N LEU A 175 8.77 -11.94 -11.73
CA LEU A 175 9.90 -11.36 -11.00
C LEU A 175 9.45 -10.29 -9.99
N GLY A 176 8.46 -9.46 -10.35
CA GLY A 176 7.87 -8.47 -9.47
C GLY A 176 7.19 -9.09 -8.26
N ALA A 177 6.56 -10.27 -8.40
CA ALA A 177 6.03 -11.01 -7.27
C ALA A 177 7.13 -11.50 -6.30
N LEU A 178 8.32 -11.84 -6.80
CA LEU A 178 9.48 -12.15 -5.95
C LEU A 178 9.95 -10.91 -5.18
N VAL A 179 10.01 -9.75 -5.84
CA VAL A 179 10.35 -8.46 -5.21
C VAL A 179 9.32 -8.10 -4.14
N ALA A 180 8.02 -8.27 -4.43
CA ALA A 180 6.94 -8.09 -3.45
C ALA A 180 7.10 -9.02 -2.24
N GLY A 181 7.45 -10.29 -2.50
CA GLY A 181 7.78 -11.26 -1.47
C GLY A 181 8.93 -10.78 -0.60
N ALA A 182 10.06 -10.40 -1.19
CA ALA A 182 11.23 -9.88 -0.49
C ALA A 182 10.89 -8.64 0.36
N TYR A 183 10.12 -7.71 -0.20
CA TYR A 183 9.65 -6.51 0.50
C TYR A 183 8.81 -6.83 1.75
N MET A 184 7.81 -7.70 1.61
CA MET A 184 6.97 -8.11 2.74
C MET A 184 7.76 -8.88 3.80
N HIS A 185 8.70 -9.74 3.39
CA HIS A 185 9.59 -10.45 4.31
C HIS A 185 10.52 -9.50 5.05
N ALA A 186 11.05 -8.47 4.38
CA ALA A 186 11.91 -7.47 5.00
C ALA A 186 11.15 -6.69 6.08
N ILE A 187 9.92 -6.23 5.81
CA ILE A 187 9.08 -5.55 6.81
C ILE A 187 8.86 -6.44 8.04
N LEU A 188 8.47 -7.70 7.83
CA LEU A 188 8.21 -8.65 8.92
C LEU A 188 9.50 -9.04 9.68
N ALA A 189 10.63 -9.15 8.98
CA ALA A 189 11.92 -9.40 9.60
C ALA A 189 12.33 -8.24 10.50
N VAL A 190 12.29 -7.00 10.00
CA VAL A 190 12.57 -5.81 10.82
C VAL A 190 11.62 -5.74 12.01
N GLY A 191 10.32 -6.02 11.84
CA GLY A 191 9.38 -6.06 12.97
C GLY A 191 9.77 -7.06 14.06
N ARG A 192 10.21 -8.28 13.67
CA ARG A 192 10.72 -9.30 14.62
C ARG A 192 12.01 -8.86 15.31
N TRP A 193 12.92 -8.23 14.57
CA TRP A 193 14.15 -7.67 15.11
C TRP A 193 13.87 -6.52 16.09
N ALA A 194 12.98 -5.62 15.74
CA ALA A 194 12.52 -4.50 16.57
C ALA A 194 11.89 -4.98 17.88
N ALA A 195 11.17 -6.10 17.86
CA ALA A 195 10.57 -6.69 19.05
C ALA A 195 11.61 -7.21 20.05
N ARG A 196 12.77 -7.68 19.57
CA ARG A 196 13.89 -8.20 20.40
C ARG A 196 14.82 -7.10 20.91
N LEU A 197 14.70 -5.88 20.39
CA LEU A 197 15.55 -4.77 20.81
C LEU A 197 15.23 -4.38 22.27
N PRO A 198 16.24 -4.21 23.15
CA PRO A 198 16.06 -3.79 24.55
C PRO A 198 15.77 -2.28 24.64
N VAL A 199 14.86 -1.79 23.80
CA VAL A 199 14.47 -0.38 23.70
C VAL A 199 12.97 -0.26 23.92
N VAL A 200 12.58 0.75 24.69
CA VAL A 200 11.16 1.07 24.96
C VAL A 200 10.41 1.20 23.62
N PRO A 201 9.23 0.55 23.45
CA PRO A 201 8.50 0.56 22.18
C PRO A 201 8.25 1.95 21.59
N SER A 202 8.04 2.96 22.44
CA SER A 202 7.85 4.36 22.03
C SER A 202 9.10 5.04 21.45
N LEU A 203 10.30 4.51 21.65
CA LEU A 203 11.54 5.09 21.10
C LEU A 203 11.97 4.40 19.81
N ARG A 204 11.39 3.24 19.47
CA ARG A 204 11.72 2.50 18.24
C ARG A 204 11.52 3.31 16.96
N PRO A 205 10.40 4.07 16.78
CA PRO A 205 10.25 4.87 15.58
C PRO A 205 11.25 6.03 15.53
N ALA A 206 11.66 6.60 16.68
CA ALA A 206 12.69 7.64 16.72
C ALA A 206 14.04 7.12 16.22
N LEU A 207 14.43 5.89 16.60
CA LEU A 207 15.65 5.24 16.11
C LEU A 207 15.59 4.99 14.59
N ALA A 208 14.46 4.49 14.10
CA ALA A 208 14.25 4.31 12.66
C ALA A 208 14.29 5.65 11.90
N GLY A 209 13.74 6.71 12.47
CA GLY A 209 13.78 8.05 11.90
C GLY A 209 15.20 8.61 11.85
N ALA A 210 15.98 8.44 12.91
CA ALA A 210 17.38 8.85 12.93
C ALA A 210 18.21 8.11 11.85
N ALA A 211 18.03 6.80 11.73
CA ALA A 211 18.69 5.97 10.72
C ALA A 211 18.24 6.35 9.29
N LEU A 212 16.93 6.48 9.05
CA LEU A 212 16.39 6.96 7.77
C LEU A 212 16.98 8.33 7.41
N GLY A 213 16.97 9.25 8.37
CA GLY A 213 17.46 10.60 8.19
C GLY A 213 18.98 10.69 8.03
N LEU A 214 19.74 9.64 8.33
CA LEU A 214 21.18 9.51 8.03
C LEU A 214 21.37 9.10 6.57
N VAL A 215 20.68 8.03 6.14
CA VAL A 215 20.77 7.52 4.76
C VAL A 215 20.24 8.57 3.77
N ALA A 216 19.20 9.30 4.14
CA ALA A 216 18.61 10.33 3.31
C ALA A 216 19.51 11.56 3.06
N LEU A 217 20.63 11.72 3.79
CA LEU A 217 21.63 12.73 3.45
C LEU A 217 22.36 12.43 2.14
N TRP A 218 22.43 11.14 1.77
CA TRP A 218 23.10 10.66 0.58
C TRP A 218 22.11 10.39 -0.56
N VAL A 219 20.96 9.81 -0.23
CA VAL A 219 19.92 9.43 -1.21
C VAL A 219 18.56 9.96 -0.75
N PRO A 220 18.20 11.21 -1.09
CA PRO A 220 16.96 11.84 -0.63
C PRO A 220 15.68 11.18 -1.19
N ASP A 221 15.76 10.50 -2.35
CA ASP A 221 14.63 9.83 -3.02
C ASP A 221 13.93 8.76 -2.18
N ILE A 222 14.60 8.27 -1.13
CA ILE A 222 14.01 7.29 -0.23
C ILE A 222 12.99 7.90 0.73
N LEU A 223 12.96 9.22 0.90
CA LEU A 223 12.07 9.89 1.85
C LEU A 223 10.60 9.90 1.39
N GLY A 224 9.70 9.95 2.37
CA GLY A 224 8.27 10.12 2.16
C GLY A 224 7.60 9.04 1.30
N MET A 225 6.45 9.40 0.73
CA MET A 225 5.62 8.47 -0.07
C MET A 225 6.26 8.10 -1.42
N GLY A 226 7.27 8.85 -1.87
CA GLY A 226 7.99 8.61 -3.13
C GLY A 226 7.25 9.03 -4.39
N GLN A 227 6.33 10.01 -4.34
CA GLN A 227 5.61 10.48 -5.53
C GLN A 227 6.56 11.05 -6.59
N GLU A 228 7.55 11.86 -6.19
CA GLU A 228 8.57 12.37 -7.12
C GLU A 228 9.43 11.25 -7.69
N THR A 229 9.93 10.34 -6.84
CA THR A 229 10.71 9.18 -7.29
C THR A 229 9.94 8.33 -8.30
N LEU A 230 8.64 8.13 -8.04
CA LEU A 230 7.76 7.38 -8.93
C LEU A 230 7.58 8.13 -10.27
N ARG A 231 7.34 9.45 -10.24
CA ARG A 231 7.23 10.30 -11.43
C ARG A 231 8.52 10.27 -12.26
N PHE A 232 9.67 10.48 -11.65
CA PHE A 232 10.96 10.43 -12.35
C PHE A 232 11.30 9.03 -12.87
N ALA A 233 10.95 7.96 -12.14
CA ALA A 233 11.19 6.59 -12.58
C ALA A 233 10.35 6.18 -13.81
N THR A 234 9.28 6.92 -14.12
CA THR A 234 8.53 6.73 -15.38
C THR A 234 9.12 7.49 -16.57
N ILE A 235 10.11 8.37 -16.36
CA ILE A 235 10.76 9.13 -17.42
C ILE A 235 12.05 8.40 -17.81
N GLU A 236 12.20 8.10 -19.09
CA GLU A 236 13.40 7.45 -19.59
C GLU A 236 14.64 8.32 -19.38
N GLY A 237 15.73 7.71 -18.92
CA GLY A 237 17.01 8.40 -18.68
C GLY A 237 17.07 9.30 -17.44
N ALA A 238 15.96 9.45 -16.68
CA ALA A 238 15.95 10.26 -15.45
C ALA A 238 16.80 9.63 -14.32
N PHE A 239 16.90 8.30 -14.30
CA PHE A 239 17.76 7.57 -13.37
C PHE A 239 18.72 6.66 -14.16
N GLY A 240 19.99 6.62 -13.73
CA GLY A 240 20.94 5.63 -14.24
C GLY A 240 20.60 4.20 -13.79
N GLY A 241 20.98 3.18 -14.54
CA GLY A 241 20.71 1.78 -14.17
C GLY A 241 21.26 1.39 -12.79
N PHE A 242 22.46 1.88 -12.43
CA PHE A 242 23.04 1.68 -11.10
C PHE A 242 22.29 2.45 -10.00
N GLU A 243 21.83 3.65 -10.32
CA GLU A 243 21.04 4.49 -9.40
C GLU A 243 19.69 3.86 -9.10
N LEU A 244 19.00 3.31 -10.11
CA LEU A 244 17.77 2.54 -9.93
C LEU A 244 17.94 1.39 -8.95
N VAL A 245 19.03 0.64 -9.05
CA VAL A 245 19.32 -0.46 -8.11
C VAL A 245 19.50 0.06 -6.67
N ILE A 246 20.28 1.13 -6.50
CA ILE A 246 20.52 1.74 -5.19
C ILE A 246 19.21 2.24 -4.58
N VAL A 247 18.44 3.04 -5.34
CA VAL A 247 17.18 3.63 -4.85
C VAL A 247 16.16 2.55 -4.57
N LEU A 248 16.06 1.51 -5.41
CA LEU A 248 15.17 0.36 -5.19
C LEU A 248 15.48 -0.35 -3.87
N VAL A 249 16.74 -0.71 -3.65
CA VAL A 249 17.16 -1.44 -2.44
C VAL A 249 17.00 -0.56 -1.20
N LEU A 250 17.43 0.70 -1.27
CA LEU A 250 17.32 1.62 -0.14
C LEU A 250 15.88 1.98 0.18
N LYS A 251 14.99 2.16 -0.82
CA LYS A 251 13.56 2.40 -0.59
C LYS A 251 12.91 1.20 0.08
N LEU A 252 13.21 -0.02 -0.37
CA LEU A 252 12.74 -1.26 0.27
C LEU A 252 13.23 -1.37 1.72
N ALA A 253 14.52 -1.11 1.97
CA ALA A 253 15.08 -1.15 3.32
C ALA A 253 14.52 -0.04 4.22
N ALA A 254 14.38 1.19 3.71
CA ALA A 254 13.85 2.34 4.42
C ALA A 254 12.40 2.11 4.86
N THR A 255 11.56 1.59 3.97
CA THR A 255 10.16 1.27 4.26
C THR A 255 10.03 0.13 5.26
N ALA A 256 10.83 -0.94 5.09
CA ALA A 256 10.90 -2.03 6.06
C ALA A 256 11.34 -1.54 7.44
N LEU A 257 12.35 -0.66 7.50
CA LEU A 257 12.83 -0.06 8.73
C LEU A 257 11.75 0.79 9.40
N CYS A 258 11.11 1.69 8.64
CA CYS A 258 10.09 2.59 9.17
C CYS A 258 8.89 1.81 9.73
N ILE A 259 8.30 0.94 8.92
CA ILE A 259 7.09 0.20 9.29
C ILE A 259 7.41 -0.84 10.38
N GLY A 260 8.52 -1.57 10.25
CA GLY A 260 8.93 -2.60 11.21
C GLY A 260 9.26 -2.04 12.60
N MET A 261 9.81 -0.82 12.67
CA MET A 261 10.10 -0.13 13.94
C MET A 261 8.91 0.67 14.50
N GLY A 262 7.78 0.70 13.77
CA GLY A 262 6.53 1.26 14.25
C GLY A 262 6.25 2.71 13.86
N PHE A 263 6.71 3.21 12.70
CA PHE A 263 6.09 4.40 12.13
C PHE A 263 4.63 4.13 11.72
N GLY A 264 3.77 5.13 11.88
CA GLY A 264 2.39 5.07 11.41
C GLY A 264 2.32 5.21 9.89
N GLY A 265 1.71 4.26 9.20
CA GLY A 265 1.62 4.30 7.75
C GLY A 265 1.17 2.98 7.13
N GLY A 266 1.19 2.93 5.80
CA GLY A 266 0.86 1.75 5.00
C GLY A 266 1.99 1.35 4.07
N VAL A 267 1.95 0.10 3.61
CA VAL A 267 2.95 -0.46 2.67
C VAL A 267 2.65 -0.15 1.20
N PHE A 268 1.45 0.36 0.92
CA PHE A 268 0.91 0.47 -0.43
C PHE A 268 1.67 1.49 -1.29
N SER A 269 1.78 2.77 -0.87
CA SER A 269 2.45 3.80 -1.69
C SER A 269 3.89 3.39 -2.01
N PRO A 270 4.69 2.94 -1.02
CA PRO A 270 6.03 2.50 -1.34
C PRO A 270 6.09 1.24 -2.21
N ALA A 271 5.08 0.36 -2.18
CA ALA A 271 5.01 -0.77 -3.10
C ALA A 271 4.86 -0.32 -4.56
N LEU A 272 4.07 0.73 -4.83
CA LEU A 272 3.98 1.34 -6.16
C LEU A 272 5.36 1.83 -6.60
N VAL A 273 6.05 2.62 -5.75
CA VAL A 273 7.38 3.17 -6.04
C VAL A 273 8.42 2.06 -6.30
N ILE A 274 8.48 1.06 -5.42
CA ILE A 274 9.38 -0.09 -5.55
C ILE A 274 9.09 -0.85 -6.85
N GLY A 275 7.81 -1.03 -7.19
CA GLY A 275 7.41 -1.66 -8.44
C GLY A 275 7.80 -0.84 -9.67
N THR A 276 7.58 0.46 -9.66
CA THR A 276 7.99 1.36 -10.75
C THR A 276 9.50 1.36 -10.93
N LEU A 277 10.28 1.44 -9.86
CA LEU A 277 11.75 1.38 -9.91
C LEU A 277 12.24 0.03 -10.45
N PHE A 278 11.61 -1.07 -10.03
CA PHE A 278 11.92 -2.39 -10.55
C PHE A 278 11.59 -2.51 -12.05
N GLY A 279 10.41 -2.04 -12.45
CA GLY A 279 9.99 -2.03 -13.85
C GLY A 279 10.87 -1.14 -14.73
N ALA A 280 11.24 0.04 -14.23
CA ALA A 280 12.20 0.95 -14.88
C ALA A 280 13.56 0.29 -15.05
N LEU A 281 14.05 -0.44 -14.03
CA LEU A 281 15.29 -1.20 -14.13
C LEU A 281 15.20 -2.27 -15.23
N CYS A 282 14.10 -3.04 -15.29
CA CYS A 282 13.88 -3.98 -16.38
C CYS A 282 13.83 -3.28 -17.75
N GLY A 283 13.15 -2.12 -17.84
CA GLY A 283 13.10 -1.29 -19.04
C GLY A 283 14.49 -0.85 -19.50
N THR A 284 15.33 -0.34 -18.59
CA THR A 284 16.71 0.04 -18.94
C THR A 284 17.57 -1.13 -19.41
N LEU A 285 17.40 -2.32 -18.81
CA LEU A 285 18.15 -3.52 -19.22
C LEU A 285 17.75 -3.99 -20.62
N ILE A 286 16.47 -3.90 -20.97
CA ILE A 286 15.97 -4.22 -22.32
C ILE A 286 16.33 -3.10 -23.31
N GLY A 287 16.34 -1.83 -22.88
CA GLY A 287 16.82 -0.70 -23.69
C GLY A 287 18.28 -0.90 -24.12
N ASN A 288 19.13 -1.38 -23.22
CA ASN A 288 20.55 -1.62 -23.51
C ASN A 288 20.80 -2.73 -24.55
N THR A 289 19.84 -3.61 -24.81
CA THR A 289 19.97 -4.62 -25.89
C THR A 289 19.63 -4.06 -27.27
N GLY A 290 19.10 -2.82 -27.34
CA GLY A 290 18.62 -2.19 -28.56
C GLY A 290 17.28 -2.73 -29.06
N LEU A 291 16.62 -3.60 -28.28
CA LEU A 291 15.31 -4.18 -28.62
C LEU A 291 14.13 -3.37 -28.09
N ALA A 292 14.28 -2.61 -27.01
CA ALA A 292 13.20 -1.72 -26.54
C ALA A 292 13.20 -0.43 -27.37
N GLY A 293 12.06 -0.13 -27.99
CA GLY A 293 11.79 1.19 -28.56
C GLY A 293 11.38 2.21 -27.47
N ASP A 294 10.55 3.19 -27.81
CA ASP A 294 9.94 4.19 -26.90
C ASP A 294 8.94 3.58 -25.88
N THR A 295 9.10 2.31 -25.52
CA THR A 295 8.18 1.54 -24.66
C THR A 295 8.65 1.47 -23.20
N PHE A 296 9.67 2.25 -22.79
CA PHE A 296 10.20 2.30 -21.42
C PHE A 296 9.11 2.40 -20.35
N VAL A 297 8.12 3.28 -20.57
CA VAL A 297 7.01 3.53 -19.62
C VAL A 297 6.17 2.27 -19.38
N PHE A 298 6.00 1.41 -20.39
CA PHE A 298 5.28 0.15 -20.25
C PHE A 298 5.94 -0.75 -19.21
N TYR A 299 7.27 -0.88 -19.26
CA TYR A 299 8.02 -1.69 -18.30
C TYR A 299 7.89 -1.16 -16.87
N ALA A 300 8.01 0.16 -16.69
CA ALA A 300 7.83 0.82 -15.38
C ALA A 300 6.41 0.58 -14.81
N VAL A 301 5.37 0.72 -15.65
CA VAL A 301 3.97 0.54 -15.24
C VAL A 301 3.63 -0.94 -14.98
N CYS A 302 4.13 -1.86 -15.81
CA CYS A 302 4.01 -3.30 -15.56
C CYS A 302 4.69 -3.69 -14.24
N GLY A 303 5.91 -3.18 -13.97
CA GLY A 303 6.60 -3.40 -12.70
C GLY A 303 5.82 -2.85 -11.49
N MET A 304 5.23 -1.66 -11.64
CA MET A 304 4.38 -1.04 -10.62
C MET A 304 3.24 -1.95 -10.20
N VAL A 305 2.49 -2.53 -11.16
CA VAL A 305 1.40 -3.45 -10.86
C VAL A 305 1.91 -4.81 -10.38
N ALA A 306 2.99 -5.34 -10.99
CA ALA A 306 3.58 -6.64 -10.67
C ALA A 306 4.02 -6.75 -9.20
N VAL A 307 4.52 -5.67 -8.60
CA VAL A 307 4.87 -5.65 -7.16
C VAL A 307 3.64 -5.35 -6.32
N THR A 308 2.84 -4.36 -6.71
CA THR A 308 1.75 -3.85 -5.87
C THR A 308 0.62 -4.85 -5.68
N ALA A 309 0.23 -5.57 -6.74
CA ALA A 309 -0.84 -6.57 -6.70
C ALA A 309 -0.62 -7.67 -5.65
N PRO A 310 0.54 -8.38 -5.62
CA PRO A 310 0.82 -9.38 -4.58
C PRO A 310 1.06 -8.79 -3.19
N VAL A 311 1.61 -7.57 -3.05
CA VAL A 311 1.76 -6.91 -1.73
C VAL A 311 0.40 -6.73 -1.07
N ILE A 312 -0.57 -6.16 -1.81
CA ILE A 312 -1.92 -5.94 -1.29
C ILE A 312 -2.66 -7.27 -1.21
N GLY A 313 -2.55 -8.11 -2.23
CA GLY A 313 -3.40 -9.26 -2.46
C GLY A 313 -4.72 -8.89 -3.16
N ALA A 314 -4.71 -7.85 -3.99
CA ALA A 314 -5.88 -7.33 -4.72
C ALA A 314 -5.48 -6.90 -6.14
N PRO A 315 -5.41 -7.85 -7.10
CA PRO A 315 -4.95 -7.59 -8.45
C PRO A 315 -5.84 -6.60 -9.22
N LEU A 316 -7.17 -6.72 -9.13
CA LEU A 316 -8.06 -5.83 -9.91
C LEU A 316 -7.96 -4.39 -9.43
N THR A 317 -7.93 -4.21 -8.11
CA THR A 317 -7.75 -2.91 -7.49
C THR A 317 -6.42 -2.28 -7.88
N SER A 318 -5.33 -3.05 -7.87
CA SER A 318 -4.00 -2.53 -8.24
C SER A 318 -3.96 -2.09 -9.70
N LEU A 319 -4.60 -2.85 -10.58
CA LEU A 319 -4.72 -2.51 -12.00
C LEU A 319 -5.52 -1.22 -12.21
N LEU A 320 -6.67 -1.07 -11.54
CA LEU A 320 -7.50 0.13 -11.66
C LEU A 320 -6.86 1.37 -11.06
N ILE A 321 -6.11 1.23 -9.96
CA ILE A 321 -5.32 2.33 -9.41
C ILE A 321 -4.34 2.83 -10.47
N VAL A 322 -3.61 1.92 -11.11
CA VAL A 322 -2.66 2.29 -12.16
C VAL A 322 -3.36 2.87 -13.40
N PHE A 323 -4.50 2.32 -13.80
CA PHE A 323 -5.31 2.88 -14.90
C PHE A 323 -5.74 4.31 -14.62
N GLU A 324 -6.31 4.60 -13.45
CA GLU A 324 -6.77 5.95 -13.12
C GLU A 324 -5.63 6.93 -12.84
N LEU A 325 -4.50 6.44 -12.35
CA LEU A 325 -3.30 7.24 -12.18
C LEU A 325 -2.69 7.63 -13.54
N THR A 326 -2.60 6.69 -14.49
CA THR A 326 -1.96 6.93 -15.80
C THR A 326 -2.90 7.52 -16.85
N GLY A 327 -4.21 7.26 -16.74
CA GLY A 327 -5.21 7.65 -17.74
C GLY A 327 -5.16 6.85 -19.05
N SER A 328 -4.26 5.86 -19.16
CA SER A 328 -4.02 5.13 -20.41
C SER A 328 -4.59 3.72 -20.36
N TYR A 329 -5.50 3.44 -21.30
CA TYR A 329 -5.99 2.08 -21.50
C TYR A 329 -4.90 1.15 -22.03
N VAL A 330 -4.00 1.66 -22.89
CA VAL A 330 -2.94 0.85 -23.54
C VAL A 330 -1.88 0.41 -22.53
N LEU A 331 -1.47 1.27 -21.58
CA LEU A 331 -0.61 0.86 -20.48
C LEU A 331 -1.29 -0.17 -19.57
N THR A 332 -2.60 -0.03 -19.37
CA THR A 332 -3.36 -0.92 -18.50
C THR A 332 -3.49 -2.32 -19.08
N THR A 333 -3.63 -2.47 -20.40
CA THR A 333 -3.65 -3.80 -21.04
C THR A 333 -2.30 -4.51 -20.94
N ALA A 334 -1.19 -3.78 -21.06
CA ALA A 334 0.15 -4.32 -20.80
C ALA A 334 0.34 -4.70 -19.32
N ALA A 335 -0.12 -3.85 -18.40
CA ALA A 335 -0.06 -4.12 -16.97
C ALA A 335 -0.90 -5.37 -16.59
N LEU A 336 -2.05 -5.58 -17.23
CA LEU A 336 -2.87 -6.78 -17.05
C LEU A 336 -2.08 -8.06 -17.36
N ALA A 337 -1.22 -8.04 -18.39
CA ALA A 337 -0.37 -9.18 -18.71
C ALA A 337 0.58 -9.54 -17.55
N SER A 338 1.19 -8.54 -16.90
CA SER A 338 2.06 -8.75 -15.73
C SER A 338 1.31 -9.33 -14.51
N VAL A 339 0.04 -8.94 -14.31
CA VAL A 339 -0.79 -9.43 -13.20
C VAL A 339 -1.03 -10.94 -13.26
N THR A 340 -1.06 -11.53 -14.47
CA THR A 340 -1.37 -12.95 -14.64
C THR A 340 -0.39 -13.87 -13.90
N LEU A 341 0.92 -13.58 -13.97
CA LEU A 341 1.95 -14.31 -13.20
C LEU A 341 2.23 -13.70 -11.83
N ALA A 342 1.95 -12.41 -11.63
CA ALA A 342 2.10 -11.78 -10.32
C ALA A 342 1.02 -12.19 -9.31
N SER A 343 -0.04 -12.86 -9.78
CA SER A 343 -1.19 -13.24 -8.97
C SER A 343 -0.76 -14.05 -7.73
N PRO A 344 -1.23 -13.67 -6.53
CA PRO A 344 -0.72 -14.21 -5.27
C PRO A 344 -0.99 -15.71 -5.18
N SER A 345 0.08 -16.50 -5.35
CA SER A 345 0.05 -17.95 -5.14
C SER A 345 -0.36 -18.28 -3.69
N PRO A 346 -0.89 -19.47 -3.40
CA PRO A 346 -1.34 -19.85 -2.05
C PRO A 346 -0.25 -19.74 -0.96
N HIS A 347 1.02 -19.69 -1.36
CA HIS A 347 2.18 -19.55 -0.46
C HIS A 347 2.71 -18.10 -0.33
N SER A 348 2.18 -17.14 -1.10
CA SER A 348 2.67 -15.76 -1.13
C SER A 348 2.19 -14.93 0.06
N CYS A 349 3.11 -14.11 0.59
CA CYS A 349 2.88 -13.27 1.77
C CYS A 349 2.30 -11.92 1.35
N SER A 350 1.01 -11.68 1.61
CA SER A 350 0.33 -10.41 1.32
C SER A 350 -0.26 -9.76 2.59
N VAL A 351 -0.49 -8.46 2.56
CA VAL A 351 -1.12 -7.70 3.66
C VAL A 351 -2.47 -8.32 4.03
N VAL A 352 -3.28 -8.61 3.01
CA VAL A 352 -4.61 -9.21 3.17
C VAL A 352 -4.54 -10.60 3.81
N ARG A 353 -3.50 -11.40 3.52
CA ARG A 353 -3.35 -12.75 4.09
C ARG A 353 -2.79 -12.73 5.51
N CYS A 354 -1.79 -11.89 5.80
CA CYS A 354 -1.30 -11.72 7.17
C CYS A 354 -2.36 -11.10 8.09
N SER A 355 -3.22 -10.23 7.57
CA SER A 355 -4.39 -9.72 8.28
C SER A 355 -5.29 -10.85 8.80
N ILE A 356 -5.69 -11.79 7.94
CA ILE A 356 -6.54 -12.93 8.32
C ILE A 356 -5.84 -13.77 9.41
N SER A 357 -4.56 -14.10 9.19
CA SER A 357 -3.79 -14.98 10.08
C SER A 357 -3.53 -14.40 11.46
N SER A 358 -3.41 -13.07 11.58
CA SER A 358 -3.10 -12.38 12.83
C SER A 358 -4.29 -12.17 13.78
N SER A 359 -5.52 -12.43 13.33
CA SER A 359 -6.72 -12.22 14.14
C SER A 359 -7.20 -13.52 14.81
N PRO A 360 -7.14 -13.63 16.15
CA PRO A 360 -7.48 -14.87 16.86
C PRO A 360 -8.94 -15.30 16.65
N THR A 361 -9.83 -14.35 16.35
CA THR A 361 -11.26 -14.59 16.08
C THR A 361 -11.58 -15.09 14.67
N VAL A 362 -10.77 -14.78 13.64
CA VAL A 362 -10.97 -15.26 12.26
C VAL A 362 -10.18 -16.56 12.00
N ALA A 363 -9.08 -16.76 12.71
CA ALA A 363 -8.31 -18.02 12.67
C ALA A 363 -9.17 -19.24 13.06
N TRP A 364 -10.15 -19.07 13.96
CA TRP A 364 -11.01 -20.15 14.44
C TRP A 364 -12.04 -20.65 13.42
N THR A 365 -12.60 -19.75 12.60
CA THR A 365 -13.59 -20.08 11.56
C THR A 365 -12.96 -20.55 10.24
N SER A 366 -11.66 -20.32 10.02
CA SER A 366 -10.98 -20.55 8.74
C SER A 366 -9.91 -21.65 8.76
N ARG A 367 -10.14 -22.78 9.47
CA ARG A 367 -9.26 -23.98 9.45
C ARG A 367 -8.90 -24.54 8.04
N ARG A 368 -9.45 -23.99 6.95
CA ARG A 368 -9.12 -24.33 5.56
C ARG A 368 -8.21 -23.34 4.83
N VAL A 369 -7.91 -22.16 5.38
CA VAL A 369 -6.91 -21.26 4.80
C VAL A 369 -5.62 -21.50 5.56
N ALA A 370 -4.70 -22.28 4.99
CA ALA A 370 -3.36 -22.43 5.54
C ALA A 370 -2.79 -21.02 5.79
N ALA A 371 -2.51 -20.70 7.05
CA ALA A 371 -1.77 -19.50 7.39
C ALA A 371 -0.48 -19.53 6.58
N ALA A 372 -0.19 -18.47 5.81
CA ALA A 372 1.08 -18.38 5.13
C ALA A 372 2.19 -18.56 6.20
N PRO A 373 3.16 -19.46 6.00
CA PRO A 373 4.16 -19.78 7.02
C PRO A 373 4.88 -18.54 7.58
N CYS A 374 4.95 -17.48 6.77
CA CYS A 374 5.56 -16.19 7.11
C CYS A 374 4.73 -15.28 8.03
N CYS A 375 3.42 -15.50 8.17
CA CYS A 375 2.55 -14.67 9.02
C CYS A 375 2.37 -15.24 10.44
N LYS A 376 3.06 -16.34 10.81
CA LYS A 376 3.03 -16.86 12.19
C LYS A 376 3.70 -15.87 13.14
N VAL A 377 2.89 -15.13 13.88
CA VAL A 377 3.32 -14.34 15.04
C VAL A 377 3.64 -15.33 16.18
N PRO A 378 4.78 -15.20 16.89
CA PRO A 378 5.00 -16.02 18.08
C PRO A 378 3.95 -15.66 19.13
N ASP A 379 3.29 -16.68 19.67
CA ASP A 379 2.33 -16.55 20.76
C ASP A 379 2.99 -15.81 21.94
N SER A 380 2.43 -14.67 22.32
CA SER A 380 2.86 -13.92 23.52
C SER A 380 2.35 -14.53 24.83
N SER A 381 1.90 -15.79 24.79
CA SER A 381 1.44 -16.59 25.93
C SER A 381 2.50 -17.58 26.46
N THR A 382 3.74 -17.51 25.96
CA THR A 382 4.89 -18.26 26.50
C THR A 382 6.03 -17.32 26.89
N CYS A 383 5.82 -16.58 27.98
CA CYS A 383 6.83 -16.12 28.93
C CYS A 383 6.15 -15.92 30.28
#